data_AF-A0A9P7EQ39-F1
#
_entry.id   AF-A0A9P7EQ39-F1
#
_cell.length_a   1.000
_cell.length_b   1.000
_cell.length_c   1.000
_cell.angle_alpha   90.00
_cell.angle_beta   90.00
_cell.angle_gamma   90.00
#
_symmetry.space_group_name_H-M   'P 1'
#
loop_
_entity.id
_entity.type
_entity.pdbx_description
1 polymer ?
#
loop_
_entity_poly.entity_id
_entity_poly.type
_entity_poly.pdbx_seq_one_letter_code
_entity_poly.pdbx_strand_id
1 'polypeptide(L)'
;KHSNLVNLVLCTYDSAVRIAHKTHNQEVHLRKEVMVISVACFSEDKLYPVLAAPTCKTENAADIEGIFACTIECWSATGTDTYVGPVWSFAMDGDATCHAAGHKIFIKKPLSLDLPLYAALSDMPSLNTLTSDNEVTLDFDFKHIFK
;
A
#
# COMPACT_ATOMS: atom_id res chain seq x y z
N LYS A 1 -4.71 -5.03 16.20
CA LYS A 1 -5.72 -5.06 17.30
C LYS A 1 -6.46 -3.72 17.33
N HIS A 2 -7.62 -3.61 16.69
CA HIS A 2 -8.15 -2.28 16.34
C HIS A 2 -9.65 -2.15 16.58
N SER A 3 -10.27 -1.18 15.91
CA SER A 3 -11.54 -0.54 16.26
C SER A 3 -12.74 -1.45 16.47
N ASN A 4 -12.70 -2.72 16.05
CA ASN A 4 -13.77 -3.68 16.27
C ASN A 4 -14.02 -3.99 17.77
N LEU A 5 -13.10 -3.59 18.66
CA LEU A 5 -13.22 -3.78 20.12
C LEU A 5 -14.00 -2.68 20.84
N VAL A 6 -14.36 -1.59 20.15
CA VAL A 6 -15.05 -0.42 20.71
C VAL A 6 -16.11 0.11 19.74
N ASN A 7 -17.14 0.77 20.26
CA ASN A 7 -18.00 1.58 19.41
C ASN A 7 -17.22 2.84 19.00
N LEU A 8 -17.05 3.07 17.71
CA LEU A 8 -16.31 4.23 17.20
C LEU A 8 -17.11 5.54 17.31
N VAL A 9 -18.42 5.47 17.54
CA VAL A 9 -19.28 6.64 17.68
C VAL A 9 -19.39 7.01 19.16
N LEU A 10 -18.90 8.21 19.51
CA LEU A 10 -18.97 8.79 20.85
C LEU A 10 -20.37 9.40 21.12
N CYS A 11 -21.39 8.55 21.21
CA CYS A 11 -22.78 9.00 21.42
C CYS A 11 -23.26 8.88 22.87
N THR A 12 -22.52 8.23 23.76
CA THR A 12 -22.89 8.05 25.17
C THR A 12 -21.69 8.22 26.10
N TYR A 13 -21.94 8.62 27.36
CA TYR A 13 -20.91 8.68 28.40
C TYR A 13 -20.18 7.34 28.57
N ASP A 14 -20.92 6.23 28.64
CA ASP A 14 -20.35 4.89 28.80
C ASP A 14 -19.43 4.50 27.63
N SER A 15 -19.79 4.87 26.39
CA SER A 15 -18.93 4.65 25.23
C SER A 15 -17.61 5.42 25.34
N ALA A 16 -17.65 6.67 25.78
CA ALA A 16 -16.48 7.51 25.97
C ALA A 16 -15.56 6.97 27.07
N VAL A 17 -16.13 6.60 28.22
CA VAL A 17 -15.39 5.99 29.34
C VAL A 17 -14.75 4.67 28.92
N ARG A 18 -15.47 3.81 28.18
CA ARG A 18 -14.93 2.54 27.69
C ARG A 18 -13.76 2.73 26.73
N ILE A 19 -13.84 3.67 25.80
CA ILE A 19 -12.73 3.98 24.88
C ILE A 19 -11.53 4.51 25.67
N ALA A 20 -11.75 5.41 26.64
CA ALA A 20 -10.67 5.95 27.46
C ALA A 20 -9.94 4.86 28.24
N HIS A 21 -10.67 3.96 28.92
CA HIS A 21 -10.07 2.84 29.64
C HIS A 21 -9.33 1.87 28.72
N LYS A 22 -9.94 1.46 27.61
CA LYS A 22 -9.29 0.55 26.66
C LYS A 22 -8.06 1.17 25.99
N THR A 23 -8.07 2.47 25.76
CA THR A 23 -6.91 3.21 25.25
C THR A 23 -5.81 3.25 26.30
N HIS A 24 -6.14 3.55 27.56
CA HIS A 24 -5.19 3.56 28.68
C HIS A 24 -4.54 2.18 28.90
N ASN A 25 -5.34 1.11 28.82
CA ASN A 25 -4.87 -0.28 28.94
C ASN A 25 -4.14 -0.81 27.69
N GLN A 26 -3.98 0.01 26.64
CA GLN A 26 -3.38 -0.37 25.36
C GLN A 26 -4.11 -1.52 24.64
N GLU A 27 -5.39 -1.75 24.95
CA GLU A 27 -6.25 -2.73 24.28
C GLU A 27 -6.74 -2.22 22.91
N VAL A 28 -6.91 -0.90 22.80
CA VAL A 28 -7.13 -0.19 21.54
C VAL A 28 -6.13 0.95 21.44
N HIS A 29 -5.74 1.31 20.22
CA HIS A 29 -4.76 2.36 19.97
C HIS A 29 -5.41 3.54 19.28
N LEU A 30 -4.97 4.75 19.66
CA LEU A 30 -5.28 5.96 18.91
C LEU A 30 -4.50 5.94 17.60
N ARG A 31 -5.20 6.27 16.52
CA ARG A 31 -4.62 6.43 15.19
C ARG A 31 -3.71 7.66 15.22
N LYS A 32 -2.51 7.53 14.67
CA LYS A 32 -1.51 8.63 14.59
C LYS A 32 -1.44 9.20 13.19
N GLU A 33 -1.51 8.34 12.18
CA GLU A 33 -1.45 8.70 10.78
C GLU A 33 -2.52 7.95 9.98
N VAL A 34 -2.66 8.30 8.71
CA VAL A 34 -3.52 7.62 7.75
C VAL A 34 -2.67 7.24 6.55
N MET A 35 -2.58 5.95 6.27
CA MET A 35 -2.10 5.42 5.01
C MET A 35 -3.16 5.63 3.94
N VAL A 36 -2.77 6.25 2.84
CA VAL A 36 -3.62 6.45 1.67
C VAL A 36 -2.95 5.79 0.47
N ILE A 37 -3.68 4.92 -0.22
CA ILE A 37 -3.28 4.43 -1.55
C ILE A 37 -4.19 5.10 -2.56
N SER A 38 -3.58 5.74 -3.54
CA SER A 38 -4.28 6.41 -4.64
C SER A 38 -3.80 5.87 -5.96
N VAL A 39 -4.69 5.90 -6.95
CA VAL A 39 -4.39 5.51 -8.33
C VAL A 39 -4.24 6.76 -9.18
N ALA A 40 -3.18 6.78 -9.98
CA ALA A 40 -2.98 7.74 -11.06
C ALA A 40 -3.06 7.01 -12.40
N CYS A 41 -3.78 7.60 -13.36
CA CYS A 41 -3.93 7.06 -14.70
C CYS A 41 -3.06 7.85 -15.68
N PHE A 42 -2.29 7.18 -16.55
CA PHE A 42 -1.37 7.86 -17.48
C PHE A 42 -2.05 8.86 -18.44
N SER A 43 -3.35 8.71 -18.68
CA SER A 43 -4.13 9.61 -19.53
C SER A 43 -4.63 10.87 -18.81
N GLU A 44 -4.45 10.99 -17.49
CA GLU A 44 -5.06 12.04 -16.68
C GLU A 44 -4.13 12.55 -15.57
N ASP A 45 -4.18 13.86 -15.31
CA ASP A 45 -3.51 14.48 -14.17
C ASP A 45 -4.45 14.50 -12.94
N LYS A 46 -4.82 13.31 -12.47
CA LYS A 46 -5.72 13.12 -11.32
C LYS A 46 -5.28 11.95 -10.46
N LEU A 47 -5.60 12.05 -9.17
CA LEU A 47 -5.41 10.99 -8.17
C LEU A 47 -6.77 10.54 -7.65
N TYR A 48 -6.97 9.23 -7.62
CA TYR A 48 -8.19 8.58 -7.14
C TYR A 48 -7.86 7.73 -5.90
N PRO A 49 -8.21 8.18 -4.69
CA PRO A 49 -8.00 7.40 -3.48
C PRO A 49 -8.80 6.10 -3.52
N VAL A 50 -8.12 4.96 -3.39
CA VAL A 50 -8.75 3.62 -3.38
C VAL A 50 -8.67 2.96 -1.99
N LEU A 51 -7.75 3.42 -1.15
CA LEU A 51 -7.64 3.01 0.24
C LEU A 51 -7.37 4.22 1.12
N ALA A 52 -8.09 4.32 2.24
CA ALA A 52 -7.74 5.18 3.36
C ALA A 52 -7.78 4.34 4.64
N ALA A 53 -6.61 3.89 5.07
CA ALA A 53 -6.43 3.05 6.23
C ALA A 53 -5.73 3.85 7.33
N PRO A 54 -6.30 3.97 8.53
CA PRO A 54 -5.54 4.50 9.64
C PRO A 54 -4.31 3.66 9.99
N THR A 55 -3.37 4.26 10.70
CA THR A 55 -2.27 3.52 11.33
C THR A 55 -1.98 4.08 12.71
N CYS A 56 -1.65 3.20 13.66
CA CYS A 56 -1.10 3.59 14.96
C CYS A 56 0.43 3.50 15.01
N LYS A 57 1.08 3.24 13.86
CA LYS A 57 2.53 3.03 13.65
C LYS A 57 3.09 1.84 14.41
N THR A 58 2.24 0.85 14.70
CA THR A 58 2.66 -0.42 15.31
C THR A 58 2.57 -1.57 14.32
N GLU A 59 2.01 -1.32 13.14
CA GLU A 59 1.97 -2.24 12.02
C GLU A 59 3.40 -2.56 11.59
N ASN A 60 3.67 -3.84 11.37
CA ASN A 60 4.95 -4.30 10.85
C ASN A 60 4.88 -4.51 9.33
N ALA A 61 6.01 -4.87 8.71
CA ALA A 61 6.07 -5.06 7.26
C ALA A 61 5.10 -6.15 6.74
N ALA A 62 4.79 -7.19 7.52
CA ALA A 62 3.82 -8.21 7.13
C ALA A 62 2.37 -7.70 7.20
N ASP A 63 2.06 -6.81 8.15
CA ASP A 63 0.75 -6.14 8.21
C ASP A 63 0.56 -5.25 6.97
N ILE A 64 1.58 -4.48 6.60
CA ILE A 64 1.56 -3.61 5.42
C ILE A 64 1.53 -4.42 4.12
N GLU A 65 2.26 -5.54 4.07
CA GLU A 65 2.20 -6.51 2.96
C GLU A 65 0.75 -6.98 2.72
N GLY A 66 0.03 -7.34 3.79
CA GLY A 66 -1.38 -7.73 3.69
C GLY A 66 -2.27 -6.61 3.14
N ILE A 67 -1.99 -5.35 3.47
CA ILE A 67 -2.73 -4.19 2.94
C ILE A 67 -2.48 -4.02 1.43
N PHE A 68 -1.22 -4.11 0.98
CA PHE A 68 -0.87 -3.98 -0.44
C PHE A 68 -1.43 -5.13 -1.27
N ALA A 69 -1.28 -6.37 -0.80
CA ALA A 69 -1.85 -7.54 -1.45
C ALA A 69 -3.37 -7.42 -1.60
N CYS A 70 -4.08 -7.09 -0.51
CA CYS A 70 -5.52 -6.86 -0.53
C CYS A 70 -5.93 -5.77 -1.53
N THR A 71 -5.18 -4.66 -1.58
CA THR A 71 -5.48 -3.56 -2.51
C THR A 71 -5.38 -4.00 -3.97
N ILE A 72 -4.34 -4.75 -4.32
CA ILE A 72 -4.11 -5.25 -5.69
C ILE A 72 -5.12 -6.35 -6.04
N GLU A 73 -5.42 -7.26 -5.11
CA GLU A 73 -6.45 -8.28 -5.28
C GLU A 73 -7.83 -7.65 -5.48
N CYS A 74 -8.17 -6.60 -4.73
CA CYS A 74 -9.41 -5.86 -4.93
C CYS A 74 -9.46 -5.16 -6.30
N TRP A 75 -8.33 -4.66 -6.81
CA TRP A 75 -8.27 -4.04 -8.14
C TRP A 75 -8.71 -5.00 -9.25
N SER A 76 -8.19 -6.23 -9.25
CA SER A 76 -8.58 -7.26 -10.22
C SER A 76 -9.94 -7.87 -9.93
N ALA A 77 -10.25 -8.16 -8.67
CA ALA A 77 -11.51 -8.80 -8.28
C ALA A 77 -12.75 -7.94 -8.58
N THR A 78 -12.59 -6.62 -8.63
CA THR A 78 -13.66 -5.68 -9.01
C THR A 78 -13.78 -5.49 -10.53
N GLY A 79 -12.90 -6.11 -11.32
CA GLY A 79 -12.81 -5.94 -12.78
C GLY A 79 -12.21 -4.59 -13.20
N THR A 80 -11.63 -3.83 -12.27
CA THR A 80 -11.09 -2.50 -12.54
C THR A 80 -9.90 -2.57 -13.52
N ASP A 81 -9.15 -3.68 -13.49
CA ASP A 81 -8.12 -3.99 -14.48
C ASP A 81 -8.61 -4.01 -15.94
N THR A 82 -9.88 -4.38 -16.15
CA THR A 82 -10.52 -4.47 -17.46
C THR A 82 -11.09 -3.13 -17.90
N TYR A 83 -11.67 -2.36 -16.97
CA TYR A 83 -12.32 -1.07 -17.28
C TYR A 83 -11.35 0.11 -17.32
N VAL A 84 -10.37 0.13 -16.42
CA VAL A 84 -9.39 1.23 -16.27
C VAL A 84 -8.05 0.83 -16.85
N GLY A 85 -7.62 -0.42 -16.60
CA GLY A 85 -6.35 -0.95 -17.07
C GLY A 85 -5.57 -1.65 -15.95
N PRO A 86 -4.55 -2.45 -16.33
CA PRO A 86 -3.69 -3.13 -15.38
C PRO A 86 -2.84 -2.13 -14.57
N VAL A 87 -2.46 -2.54 -13.36
CA VAL A 87 -1.48 -1.80 -12.57
C VAL A 87 -0.08 -2.05 -13.17
N TRP A 88 0.62 -0.99 -13.59
CA TRP A 88 1.99 -1.12 -14.11
C TRP A 88 3.07 -0.87 -13.07
N SER A 89 2.83 0.06 -12.15
CA SER A 89 3.80 0.45 -11.13
C SER A 89 3.09 0.73 -9.81
N PHE A 90 3.78 0.42 -8.71
CA PHE A 90 3.39 0.78 -7.36
C PHE A 90 4.48 1.66 -6.75
N ALA A 91 4.14 2.91 -6.42
CA ALA A 91 5.06 3.88 -5.86
C ALA A 91 4.77 4.15 -4.38
N MET A 92 5.82 4.32 -3.58
CA MET A 92 5.71 4.58 -2.14
C MET A 92 6.58 5.76 -1.69
N ASP A 93 6.20 6.31 -0.53
CA ASP A 93 7.02 7.27 0.21
C ASP A 93 8.18 6.56 0.94
N GLY A 94 9.00 7.35 1.64
CA GLY A 94 10.21 6.88 2.31
C GLY A 94 10.00 6.08 3.61
N ASP A 95 8.80 5.56 3.91
CA ASP A 95 8.57 4.77 5.13
C ASP A 95 9.24 3.39 5.03
N ALA A 96 10.16 3.11 5.96
CA ALA A 96 10.96 1.88 5.95
C ALA A 96 10.11 0.59 6.07
N THR A 97 8.96 0.66 6.75
CA THR A 97 8.05 -0.48 6.90
C THR A 97 7.33 -0.75 5.58
N CYS A 98 6.88 0.31 4.90
CA CYS A 98 6.33 0.24 3.56
C CYS A 98 7.36 -0.29 2.55
N HIS A 99 8.61 0.17 2.61
CA HIS A 99 9.70 -0.31 1.75
C HIS A 99 9.91 -1.83 1.91
N ALA A 100 9.99 -2.31 3.15
CA ALA A 100 10.19 -3.73 3.42
C ALA A 100 9.02 -4.59 2.91
N ALA A 101 7.79 -4.10 3.05
CA ALA A 101 6.60 -4.76 2.52
C ALA A 101 6.59 -4.77 0.98
N GLY A 102 6.86 -3.62 0.35
CA GLY A 102 6.89 -3.49 -1.10
C GLY A 102 7.96 -4.36 -1.75
N HIS A 103 9.16 -4.42 -1.18
CA HIS A 103 10.21 -5.30 -1.69
C HIS A 103 9.77 -6.78 -1.69
N LYS A 104 9.03 -7.23 -0.68
CA LYS A 104 8.52 -8.62 -0.66
C LYS A 104 7.47 -8.90 -1.73
N ILE A 105 6.61 -7.92 -2.03
CA ILE A 105 5.50 -8.09 -2.98
C ILE A 105 5.95 -7.90 -4.43
N PHE A 106 6.75 -6.87 -4.68
CA PHE A 106 7.02 -6.35 -6.02
C PHE A 106 8.41 -6.70 -6.56
N ILE A 107 9.28 -7.30 -5.75
CA ILE A 107 10.62 -7.73 -6.16
C ILE A 107 10.71 -9.25 -5.94
N LYS A 108 10.00 -10.00 -6.80
CA LYS A 108 9.87 -11.46 -6.69
C LYS A 108 10.59 -12.21 -7.79
N LYS A 109 10.29 -11.88 -9.04
CA LYS A 109 10.76 -12.63 -10.21
C LYS A 109 11.41 -11.69 -11.24
N PRO A 110 12.41 -12.17 -12.01
CA PRO A 110 12.89 -11.45 -13.18
C PRO A 110 11.76 -11.21 -14.18
N LEU A 111 11.86 -10.09 -14.88
CA LEU A 111 10.97 -9.73 -15.96
C LEU A 111 11.05 -10.78 -17.06
N SER A 112 9.91 -11.21 -17.57
CA SER A 112 9.88 -12.25 -18.60
C SER A 112 10.51 -11.73 -19.90
N LEU A 113 11.36 -12.55 -20.51
CA LEU A 113 12.02 -12.25 -21.80
C LEU A 113 11.02 -11.99 -22.92
N ASP A 114 9.81 -12.56 -22.80
CA ASP A 114 8.75 -12.48 -23.80
C ASP A 114 7.96 -11.16 -23.74
N LEU A 115 8.19 -10.33 -22.71
CA LEU A 115 7.45 -9.09 -22.53
C LEU A 115 8.11 -7.92 -23.29
N PRO A 116 7.31 -7.03 -23.90
CA PRO A 116 7.81 -5.80 -24.49
C PRO A 116 8.62 -4.95 -23.51
N LEU A 117 8.26 -4.98 -22.22
CA LEU A 117 8.96 -4.27 -21.16
C LEU A 117 10.40 -4.80 -20.95
N TYR A 118 10.65 -6.09 -21.19
CA TYR A 118 12.02 -6.64 -21.11
C TYR A 118 12.88 -6.08 -22.21
N ALA A 119 12.38 -6.08 -23.45
CA ALA A 119 13.10 -5.52 -24.59
C ALA A 119 13.45 -4.03 -24.40
N ALA A 120 12.61 -3.28 -23.68
CA ALA A 120 12.90 -1.88 -23.36
C ALA A 120 13.97 -1.72 -22.27
N LEU A 121 14.01 -2.63 -21.29
CA LEU A 121 14.86 -2.51 -20.10
C LEU A 121 16.16 -3.32 -20.16
N SER A 122 16.26 -4.35 -21.01
CA SER A 122 17.39 -5.29 -21.04
C SER A 122 18.73 -4.61 -21.29
N ASP A 123 18.71 -3.55 -22.08
CA ASP A 123 19.91 -2.81 -22.50
C ASP A 123 20.21 -1.61 -21.60
N MET A 124 19.49 -1.47 -20.48
CA MET A 124 19.66 -0.40 -19.49
C MET A 124 20.30 -0.95 -18.22
N PRO A 125 21.64 -1.16 -18.20
CA PRO A 125 22.33 -1.70 -17.05
C PRO A 125 22.09 -0.82 -15.82
N SER A 126 21.85 -1.46 -14.67
CA SER A 126 21.50 -0.86 -13.36
C SER A 126 20.02 -0.57 -13.12
N LEU A 127 19.14 -0.73 -14.12
CA LEU A 127 17.70 -0.72 -13.85
C LEU A 127 17.25 -2.04 -13.23
N ASN A 128 16.30 -1.94 -12.29
CA ASN A 128 15.68 -3.11 -11.68
C ASN A 128 14.86 -3.88 -12.72
N THR A 129 15.20 -5.15 -12.92
CA THR A 129 14.48 -6.08 -13.80
C THR A 129 13.64 -7.08 -13.01
N LEU A 130 13.42 -6.87 -11.72
CA LEU A 130 12.55 -7.70 -10.88
C LEU A 130 11.16 -7.06 -10.76
N THR A 131 10.12 -7.90 -10.80
CA THR A 131 8.70 -7.50 -10.71
C THR A 131 7.92 -8.42 -9.77
N SER A 132 6.68 -8.03 -9.47
CA SER A 132 5.69 -8.90 -8.82
C SER A 132 5.26 -10.06 -9.73
N ASP A 133 4.43 -10.95 -9.20
CA ASP A 133 3.84 -12.05 -9.97
C ASP A 133 3.01 -11.55 -11.17
N ASN A 134 2.44 -10.35 -11.07
CA ASN A 134 1.64 -9.68 -12.10
C ASN A 134 2.41 -8.59 -12.84
N GLU A 135 3.75 -8.66 -12.85
CA GLU A 135 4.62 -7.74 -13.63
C GLU A 135 4.59 -6.28 -13.18
N VAL A 136 3.94 -5.99 -12.04
CA VAL A 136 3.96 -4.67 -11.39
C VAL A 136 5.39 -4.35 -10.93
N THR A 137 5.89 -3.18 -11.31
CA THR A 137 7.19 -2.66 -10.85
C THR A 137 7.05 -1.89 -9.53
N LEU A 138 8.16 -1.79 -8.79
CA LEU A 138 8.25 -1.00 -7.57
C LEU A 138 9.03 0.28 -7.81
N ASP A 139 8.47 1.40 -7.35
CA ASP A 139 9.12 2.71 -7.38
C ASP A 139 9.08 3.40 -6.00
N PHE A 140 10.00 4.34 -5.80
CA PHE A 140 10.11 5.13 -4.58
C PHE A 140 10.21 6.61 -4.93
N ASP A 141 9.55 7.47 -4.16
CA ASP A 141 9.68 8.92 -4.39
C ASP A 141 11.15 9.36 -4.22
N PHE A 142 11.75 9.74 -5.35
CA PHE A 142 13.15 10.16 -5.44
C PHE A 142 13.47 11.33 -4.51
N LYS A 143 12.49 12.15 -4.12
CA LYS A 143 12.67 13.24 -3.15
C LYS A 143 13.11 12.74 -1.77
N HIS A 144 12.85 11.48 -1.43
CA HIS A 144 13.34 10.87 -0.20
C HIS A 144 14.76 10.31 -0.32
N ILE A 145 15.27 10.14 -1.55
CA ILE A 145 16.61 9.62 -1.85
C ILE A 145 17.64 10.76 -1.83
N PHE A 146 17.30 11.92 -2.36
CA PHE A 146 18.16 13.11 -2.35
C PHE A 146 17.77 14.04 -1.20
N LYS A 147 18.47 13.92 -0.06
CA LYS A 147 18.37 14.86 1.08
C LYS A 147 19.54 15.84 1.08
#